data_AF-A0A7C1VZS8-F1
#
_entry.id   AF-A0A7C1VZS8-F1
#
_cell.length_a   1.000
_cell.length_b   1.000
_cell.length_c   1.000
_cell.angle_alpha   90.00
_cell.angle_beta   90.00
_cell.angle_gamma   90.00
#
_symmetry.space_group_name_H-M   'P 1'
#
loop_
_entity.id
_entity.type
_entity.pdbx_description
1 polymer ?
#
loop_
_entity_poly.entity_id
_entity_poly.type
_entity_poly.pdbx_seq_one_letter_code
_entity_poly.pdbx_strand_id
1 'polypeptide(L)'
;MMNWQNYITADPFVCEGKACFKDTHLLISEILGKLATGVTPDDILKSYPSLSHEAIQASLAFVAELTREQIFNQSKLAPHRQVRVAGRLEAIRLSDYTFTLIAAETQYAINGFAKAIDPQTLSTLLGKNVVVSGTAHFTQEGALLILEAAQIVIAKGNDIEIWGRIPTPLHRPFDMSDFKEERGLSAIIGKWPGDETDEEVLSALEELS
;
A
#
# COMPACT_ATOMS: atom_id res chain seq x y z
N MET A 1 1.64 -19.52 31.02
CA MET A 1 0.90 -19.27 29.77
C MET A 1 1.15 -20.48 28.87
N MET A 2 0.11 -21.04 28.25
CA MET A 2 0.24 -22.21 27.35
C MET A 2 1.17 -21.85 26.19
N ASN A 3 2.15 -22.72 25.88
CA ASN A 3 3.02 -22.53 24.71
C ASN A 3 2.29 -23.09 23.47
N TRP A 4 1.50 -22.25 22.80
CA TRP A 4 0.66 -22.63 21.67
C TRP A 4 1.48 -22.92 20.40
N GLN A 5 2.70 -22.37 20.30
CA GLN A 5 3.62 -22.55 19.17
C GLN A 5 4.03 -24.02 18.99
N ASN A 6 3.82 -24.87 20.00
CA ASN A 6 4.02 -26.31 19.89
C ASN A 6 2.93 -27.02 19.06
N TYR A 7 1.74 -26.43 18.93
CA TYR A 7 0.57 -27.06 18.30
C TYR A 7 0.12 -26.37 17.02
N ILE A 8 0.56 -25.13 16.79
CA ILE A 8 0.09 -24.29 15.70
C ILE A 8 1.27 -23.84 14.85
N THR A 9 1.06 -23.78 13.54
CA THR A 9 2.03 -23.26 12.57
C THR A 9 1.33 -22.36 11.56
N ALA A 10 2.10 -21.44 10.98
CA ALA A 10 1.70 -20.59 9.86
C ALA A 10 2.84 -20.62 8.83
N ASP A 11 2.93 -21.73 8.09
CA ASP A 11 3.92 -21.93 7.05
C ASP A 11 3.35 -21.45 5.71
N PRO A 12 4.02 -20.54 4.96
CA PRO A 12 3.55 -20.09 3.64
C PRO A 12 3.25 -21.22 2.64
N PHE A 13 3.89 -22.38 2.79
CA PHE A 13 3.71 -23.55 1.92
C PHE A 13 2.61 -24.50 2.40
N VAL A 14 2.03 -24.27 3.58
CA VAL A 14 0.95 -25.09 4.17
C VAL A 14 -0.26 -24.20 4.42
N CYS A 15 -1.46 -24.64 3.99
CA CYS A 15 -2.69 -23.87 4.22
C CYS A 15 -2.64 -22.41 3.69
N GLU A 16 -1.87 -22.15 2.64
CA GLU A 16 -1.67 -20.82 2.04
C GLU A 16 -1.13 -19.78 3.06
N GLY A 17 -0.33 -20.21 4.06
CA GLY A 17 0.17 -19.33 5.11
C GLY A 17 -0.83 -19.02 6.22
N LYS A 18 -2.05 -19.58 6.17
CA LYS A 18 -3.04 -19.44 7.23
C LYS A 18 -2.66 -20.31 8.42
N ALA A 19 -2.98 -19.82 9.63
CA ALA A 19 -2.68 -20.55 10.85
C ALA A 19 -3.46 -21.89 10.91
N CYS A 20 -2.71 -22.98 11.06
CA CYS A 20 -3.21 -24.35 11.06
C CYS A 20 -2.60 -25.16 12.22
N PHE A 21 -3.24 -26.26 12.56
CA PHE A 21 -2.69 -27.19 13.54
C PHE A 21 -1.52 -27.95 12.93
N LYS A 22 -0.42 -28.10 13.68
CA LYS A 22 0.77 -28.80 13.21
C LYS A 22 0.44 -30.21 12.77
N ASP A 23 1.17 -30.65 11.74
CA ASP A 23 1.02 -31.98 11.12
C ASP A 23 -0.39 -32.25 10.56
N THR A 24 -1.17 -31.18 10.35
CA THR A 24 -2.49 -31.24 9.71
C THR A 24 -2.64 -30.11 8.69
N HIS A 25 -3.61 -30.27 7.79
CA HIS A 25 -4.09 -29.19 6.93
C HIS A 25 -5.38 -28.55 7.47
N LEU A 26 -5.59 -28.66 8.79
CA LEU A 26 -6.81 -28.19 9.44
C LEU A 26 -6.61 -26.76 9.93
N LEU A 27 -7.48 -25.86 9.48
CA LEU A 27 -7.36 -24.46 9.83
C LEU A 27 -7.86 -24.21 11.25
N ILE A 28 -7.18 -23.33 11.98
CA ILE A 28 -7.65 -22.87 13.29
C ILE A 28 -9.03 -22.23 13.18
N SER A 29 -9.28 -21.46 12.12
CA SER A 29 -10.56 -20.79 11.88
C SER A 29 -11.72 -21.76 11.77
N GLU A 30 -11.52 -22.98 11.25
CA GLU A 30 -12.58 -23.98 11.14
C GLU A 30 -12.99 -24.51 12.52
N ILE A 31 -12.02 -24.78 13.39
CA ILE A 31 -12.27 -25.27 14.75
C ILE A 31 -12.88 -24.18 15.62
N LEU A 32 -12.37 -22.95 15.53
CA LEU A 32 -12.97 -21.80 16.22
C LEU A 32 -14.39 -21.53 15.74
N GLY A 33 -14.65 -21.66 14.43
CA GLY A 33 -15.99 -21.51 13.87
C GLY A 33 -16.98 -22.52 14.46
N LYS A 34 -16.57 -23.78 14.63
CA LYS A 34 -17.39 -24.81 15.28
C LYS A 34 -17.62 -24.54 16.76
N LEU A 35 -16.59 -24.11 17.48
CA LEU A 35 -16.73 -23.70 18.88
C LEU A 35 -17.70 -22.52 19.01
N ALA A 36 -17.63 -21.55 18.09
CA ALA A 36 -18.51 -20.39 18.07
C ALA A 36 -19.99 -20.74 17.78
N THR A 37 -20.25 -21.83 17.06
CA THR A 37 -21.62 -22.35 16.87
C THR A 37 -22.10 -23.25 18.02
N GLY A 38 -21.32 -23.38 19.09
CA GLY A 38 -21.67 -24.15 20.28
C GLY A 38 -21.33 -25.64 20.20
N VAL A 39 -20.55 -26.08 19.19
CA VAL A 39 -20.06 -27.46 19.15
C VAL A 39 -19.06 -27.67 20.28
N THR A 40 -19.23 -28.77 21.03
CA THR A 40 -18.35 -29.07 22.17
C THR A 40 -16.97 -29.53 21.70
N PRO A 41 -15.90 -29.31 22.49
CA PRO A 41 -14.57 -29.85 22.18
C PRO A 41 -14.58 -31.35 21.96
N ASP A 42 -15.35 -32.11 22.74
CA ASP A 42 -15.43 -33.57 22.61
C ASP A 42 -16.07 -34.00 21.27
N ASP A 43 -17.08 -33.27 20.78
CA ASP A 43 -17.68 -33.55 19.47
C ASP A 43 -16.78 -33.13 18.31
N ILE A 44 -15.98 -32.08 18.50
CA ILE A 44 -14.93 -31.70 17.57
C ILE A 44 -13.90 -32.84 17.47
N LEU A 45 -13.45 -33.40 18.58
CA LEU A 45 -12.45 -34.48 18.58
C LEU A 45 -12.98 -35.78 17.96
N LYS A 46 -14.29 -36.06 18.09
CA LYS A 46 -14.92 -37.15 17.34
C LYS A 46 -14.86 -36.92 15.82
N SER A 47 -14.99 -35.67 15.39
CA SER A 47 -14.96 -35.29 13.98
C SER A 47 -13.52 -35.17 13.43
N TYR A 48 -12.57 -34.85 14.29
CA TYR A 48 -11.15 -34.64 13.96
C TYR A 48 -10.25 -35.41 14.94
N PRO A 49 -10.11 -36.74 14.77
CA PRO A 49 -9.35 -37.59 15.70
C PRO A 49 -7.84 -37.28 15.75
N SER A 50 -7.33 -36.54 14.77
CA SER A 50 -5.93 -36.08 14.73
C SER A 50 -5.66 -34.90 15.67
N LEU A 51 -6.69 -34.27 16.22
CA LEU A 51 -6.54 -33.21 17.21
C LEU A 51 -6.49 -33.79 18.62
N SER A 52 -5.83 -33.05 19.51
CA SER A 52 -5.89 -33.29 20.95
C SER A 52 -6.62 -32.15 21.66
N HIS A 53 -7.06 -32.39 22.89
CA HIS A 53 -7.64 -31.32 23.72
C HIS A 53 -6.66 -30.16 23.91
N GLU A 54 -5.37 -30.44 24.05
CA GLU A 54 -4.31 -29.43 24.16
C GLU A 54 -4.18 -28.59 22.89
N ALA A 55 -4.35 -29.21 21.71
CA ALA A 55 -4.35 -28.47 20.45
C ALA A 55 -5.52 -27.48 20.40
N ILE A 56 -6.73 -27.92 20.78
CA ILE A 56 -7.91 -27.04 20.85
C ILE A 56 -7.66 -25.89 21.85
N GLN A 57 -7.13 -26.18 23.03
CA GLN A 57 -6.78 -25.13 24.01
C GLN A 57 -5.69 -24.18 23.49
N ALA A 58 -4.68 -24.71 22.79
CA ALA A 58 -3.64 -23.91 22.16
C ALA A 58 -4.22 -22.96 21.11
N SER A 59 -5.26 -23.37 20.36
CA SER A 59 -5.95 -22.49 19.42
C SER A 59 -6.62 -21.30 20.11
N LEU A 60 -7.24 -21.51 21.27
CA LEU A 60 -7.81 -20.44 22.07
C LEU A 60 -6.74 -19.52 22.64
N ALA A 61 -5.62 -20.09 23.12
CA ALA A 61 -4.50 -19.31 23.63
C ALA A 61 -3.84 -18.46 22.53
N PHE A 62 -3.62 -19.02 21.35
CA PHE A 62 -3.11 -18.32 20.16
C PHE A 62 -3.99 -17.13 19.80
N VAL A 63 -5.32 -17.32 19.74
CA VAL A 63 -6.26 -16.22 19.43
C VAL A 63 -6.29 -15.18 20.55
N ALA A 64 -6.24 -15.60 21.81
CA ALA A 64 -6.19 -14.69 22.96
C ALA A 64 -4.91 -13.84 22.98
N GLU A 65 -3.80 -14.38 22.47
CA GLU A 65 -2.55 -13.64 22.29
C GLU A 65 -2.65 -12.71 21.07
N LEU A 66 -3.10 -13.22 19.93
CA LEU A 66 -3.31 -12.45 18.70
C LEU A 66 -4.23 -11.24 18.96
N THR A 67 -5.33 -11.43 19.69
CA THR A 67 -6.29 -10.36 20.04
C THR A 67 -5.78 -9.41 21.11
N ARG A 68 -4.84 -9.84 21.95
CA ARG A 68 -4.17 -8.97 22.93
C ARG A 68 -3.14 -8.06 22.27
N GLU A 69 -2.41 -8.59 21.29
CA GLU A 69 -1.51 -7.79 20.46
C GLU A 69 -2.29 -6.91 19.48
N GLN A 70 -3.42 -7.40 18.98
CA GLN A 70 -4.35 -6.68 18.11
C GLN A 70 -5.47 -6.01 18.94
N ILE A 71 -5.12 -5.00 19.74
CA ILE A 71 -6.12 -3.98 20.12
C ILE A 71 -6.64 -3.41 18.79
N PHE A 72 -7.85 -3.78 18.39
CA PHE A 72 -8.67 -3.17 17.33
C PHE A 72 -7.94 -2.15 16.45
N ASN A 73 -7.04 -2.61 15.58
CA ASN A 73 -6.24 -1.72 14.75
C ASN A 73 -6.97 -1.39 13.43
N GLN A 74 -8.28 -1.11 13.52
CA GLN A 74 -9.03 -0.51 12.41
C GLN A 74 -8.61 0.94 12.13
N SER A 75 -7.71 1.53 12.95
CA SER A 75 -7.30 2.94 12.85
C SER A 75 -5.81 3.16 12.59
N LYS A 76 -5.07 2.18 12.06
CA LYS A 76 -3.63 2.35 11.77
C LYS A 76 -3.18 1.77 10.42
N LEU A 77 -4.12 1.55 9.49
CA LEU A 77 -3.73 1.57 8.09
C LEU A 77 -3.50 3.04 7.72
N ALA A 78 -2.32 3.34 7.19
CA ALA A 78 -2.12 4.59 6.49
C ALA A 78 -3.26 4.74 5.46
N PRO A 79 -3.99 5.87 5.46
CA PRO A 79 -5.18 6.01 4.64
C PRO A 79 -4.83 5.79 3.17
N HIS A 80 -5.62 4.97 2.48
CA HIS A 80 -5.48 4.82 1.05
C HIS A 80 -5.71 6.17 0.38
N ARG A 81 -4.94 6.47 -0.66
CA ARG A 81 -4.96 7.79 -1.30
C ARG A 81 -4.97 7.65 -2.81
N GLN A 82 -5.70 8.54 -3.47
CA GLN A 82 -5.57 8.74 -4.92
C GLN A 82 -4.20 9.32 -5.26
N VAL A 83 -3.48 8.64 -6.13
CA VAL A 83 -2.12 9.00 -6.55
C VAL A 83 -1.99 8.93 -8.07
N ARG A 84 -0.93 9.57 -8.57
CA ARG A 84 -0.42 9.37 -9.93
C ARG A 84 1.06 9.10 -9.84
N VAL A 85 1.52 8.07 -10.56
CA VAL A 85 2.94 7.67 -10.57
C VAL A 85 3.37 7.43 -12.01
N ALA A 86 4.43 8.10 -12.43
CA ALA A 86 5.09 7.89 -13.71
C ALA A 86 6.25 6.91 -13.58
N GLY A 87 6.34 5.98 -14.52
CA GLY A 87 7.38 4.99 -14.55
C GLY A 87 7.35 4.13 -15.80
N ARG A 88 8.31 3.22 -15.91
CA ARG A 88 8.34 2.24 -16.99
C ARG A 88 7.57 0.99 -16.58
N LEU A 89 6.58 0.58 -17.38
CA LEU A 89 5.83 -0.63 -17.14
C LEU A 89 6.68 -1.84 -17.54
N GLU A 90 7.26 -2.55 -16.58
CA GLU A 90 8.26 -3.58 -16.83
C GLU A 90 7.65 -4.96 -17.04
N ALA A 91 6.65 -5.31 -16.24
CA ALA A 91 6.00 -6.62 -16.28
C ALA A 91 4.48 -6.46 -16.21
N ILE A 92 3.77 -7.36 -16.90
CA ILE A 92 2.32 -7.49 -16.84
C ILE A 92 1.99 -8.99 -16.86
N ARG A 93 1.15 -9.43 -15.93
CA ARG A 93 0.61 -10.78 -15.90
C ARG A 93 -0.91 -10.71 -16.08
N LEU A 94 -1.36 -11.11 -17.26
CA LEU A 94 -2.77 -10.99 -17.64
C LEU A 94 -3.70 -11.98 -16.89
N SER A 95 -3.17 -13.07 -16.33
CA SER A 95 -3.98 -14.07 -15.61
C SER A 95 -4.57 -13.54 -14.30
N ASP A 96 -3.87 -12.62 -13.64
CA ASP A 96 -4.28 -12.02 -12.36
C ASP A 96 -4.26 -10.48 -12.38
N TYR A 97 -4.09 -9.89 -13.57
CA TYR A 97 -4.04 -8.44 -13.78
C TYR A 97 -2.96 -7.73 -12.97
N THR A 98 -1.86 -8.42 -12.62
CA THR A 98 -0.74 -7.79 -11.91
C THR A 98 0.20 -7.10 -12.87
N PHE A 99 0.83 -6.01 -12.40
CA PHE A 99 1.90 -5.33 -13.13
C PHE A 99 3.01 -4.89 -12.19
N THR A 100 4.19 -4.67 -12.77
CA THR A 100 5.33 -4.03 -12.12
C THR A 100 5.70 -2.77 -12.87
N LEU A 101 5.74 -1.66 -12.15
CA LEU A 101 6.12 -0.34 -12.64
C LEU A 101 7.43 0.08 -11.98
N ILE A 102 8.43 0.44 -12.75
CA ILE A 102 9.66 1.04 -12.23
C ILE A 102 9.48 2.56 -12.20
N ALA A 103 9.37 3.13 -11.00
CA ALA A 103 9.19 4.57 -10.81
C ALA A 103 10.36 5.35 -11.40
N ALA A 104 10.08 6.43 -12.13
CA ALA A 104 11.09 7.07 -12.97
C ALA A 104 12.21 7.76 -12.17
N GLU A 105 11.91 8.41 -11.05
CA GLU A 105 12.91 9.16 -10.27
C GLU A 105 13.73 8.23 -9.36
N THR A 106 13.08 7.29 -8.69
CA THR A 106 13.71 6.46 -7.65
C THR A 106 14.19 5.10 -8.16
N GLN A 107 13.80 4.70 -9.37
CA GLN A 107 14.03 3.35 -9.91
C GLN A 107 13.47 2.22 -9.03
N TYR A 108 12.53 2.53 -8.15
CA TYR A 108 11.90 1.56 -7.26
C TYR A 108 10.78 0.79 -7.98
N ALA A 109 10.69 -0.51 -7.75
CA ALA A 109 9.65 -1.36 -8.30
C ALA A 109 8.35 -1.22 -7.48
N ILE A 110 7.28 -0.83 -8.17
CA ILE A 110 5.93 -0.71 -7.61
C ILE A 110 5.09 -1.82 -8.22
N ASN A 111 4.55 -2.67 -7.36
CA ASN A 111 3.58 -3.68 -7.76
C ASN A 111 2.17 -3.08 -7.75
N GLY A 112 1.35 -3.52 -8.69
CA GLY A 112 -0.02 -3.05 -8.78
C GLY A 112 -0.98 -4.03 -9.45
N PHE A 113 -2.27 -3.71 -9.32
CA PHE A 113 -3.36 -4.41 -9.98
C PHE A 113 -4.01 -3.51 -11.02
N ALA A 114 -4.33 -4.06 -12.17
CA ALA A 114 -4.93 -3.34 -13.30
C ALA A 114 -6.27 -3.96 -13.72
N LYS A 115 -7.06 -4.46 -12.77
CA LYS A 115 -8.31 -5.18 -13.03
C LYS A 115 -9.37 -4.34 -13.75
N ALA A 116 -9.32 -3.01 -13.59
CA ALA A 116 -10.22 -2.08 -14.27
C ALA A 116 -9.82 -1.77 -15.73
N ILE A 117 -8.70 -2.31 -16.21
CA ILE A 117 -8.11 -1.97 -17.50
C ILE A 117 -8.19 -3.19 -18.42
N ASP A 118 -8.60 -2.94 -19.66
CA ASP A 118 -8.74 -3.97 -20.69
C ASP A 118 -7.38 -4.69 -20.97
N PRO A 119 -7.35 -6.05 -21.04
CA PRO A 119 -6.13 -6.81 -21.28
C PRO A 119 -5.39 -6.47 -22.57
N GLN A 120 -6.12 -6.17 -23.66
CA GLN A 120 -5.48 -5.82 -24.93
C GLN A 120 -4.74 -4.50 -24.77
N THR A 121 -5.39 -3.51 -24.16
CA THR A 121 -4.78 -2.23 -23.82
C THR A 121 -3.54 -2.42 -22.95
N LEU A 122 -3.61 -3.22 -21.88
CA LEU A 122 -2.46 -3.49 -21.00
C LEU A 122 -1.26 -4.05 -21.76
N SER A 123 -1.47 -5.05 -22.60
CA SER A 123 -0.37 -5.66 -23.37
C SER A 123 0.39 -4.65 -24.24
N THR A 124 -0.30 -3.65 -24.80
CA THR A 124 0.32 -2.62 -25.64
C THR A 124 1.16 -1.60 -24.86
N LEU A 125 1.05 -1.58 -23.53
CA LEU A 125 1.73 -0.64 -22.64
C LEU A 125 3.04 -1.22 -22.07
N LEU A 126 3.27 -2.53 -22.20
CA LEU A 126 4.47 -3.19 -21.72
C LEU A 126 5.74 -2.56 -22.32
N GLY A 127 6.72 -2.28 -21.47
CA GLY A 127 7.99 -1.65 -21.82
C GLY A 127 7.91 -0.12 -22.02
N LYS A 128 6.72 0.48 -21.99
CA LYS A 128 6.54 1.92 -22.20
C LYS A 128 6.63 2.70 -20.90
N ASN A 129 6.96 3.98 -21.03
CA ASN A 129 6.79 4.95 -19.95
C ASN A 129 5.31 5.32 -19.87
N VAL A 130 4.73 5.12 -18.69
CA VAL A 130 3.31 5.31 -18.43
C VAL A 130 3.10 6.14 -17.17
N VAL A 131 1.93 6.76 -17.08
CA VAL A 131 1.39 7.31 -15.84
C VAL A 131 0.27 6.40 -15.38
N VAL A 132 0.43 5.86 -14.17
CA VAL A 132 -0.60 5.07 -13.49
C VAL A 132 -1.34 5.98 -12.53
N SER A 133 -2.66 6.08 -12.67
CA SER A 133 -3.54 6.82 -11.76
C SER A 133 -4.45 5.83 -11.04
N GLY A 134 -4.58 5.97 -9.72
CA GLY A 134 -5.40 5.06 -8.93
C GLY A 134 -5.15 5.17 -7.44
N THR A 135 -5.51 4.10 -6.72
CA THR A 135 -5.47 4.07 -5.27
C THR A 135 -4.18 3.43 -4.77
N ALA A 136 -3.38 4.18 -4.02
CA ALA A 136 -2.22 3.66 -3.32
C ALA A 136 -2.61 3.14 -1.93
N HIS A 137 -2.10 1.96 -1.61
CA HIS A 137 -2.15 1.37 -0.28
C HIS A 137 -0.74 1.33 0.31
N PHE A 138 -0.62 1.63 1.60
CA PHE A 138 0.65 1.78 2.27
C PHE A 138 0.79 0.81 3.43
N THR A 139 2.02 0.47 3.79
CA THR A 139 2.33 -0.27 5.02
C THR A 139 2.13 0.62 6.26
N GLN A 140 2.23 0.04 7.45
CA GLN A 140 2.15 0.82 8.70
C GLN A 140 3.33 1.79 8.86
N GLU A 141 4.49 1.43 8.30
CA GLU A 141 5.71 2.25 8.24
C GLU A 141 5.64 3.32 7.14
N GLY A 142 4.60 3.28 6.29
CA GLY A 142 4.31 4.27 5.27
C GLY A 142 4.97 4.02 3.90
N ALA A 143 5.54 2.84 3.68
CA ALA A 143 6.01 2.43 2.36
C ALA A 143 4.82 2.11 1.43
N LEU A 144 4.95 2.39 0.13
CA LEU A 144 3.95 2.00 -0.85
C LEU A 144 3.92 0.47 -0.97
N LEU A 145 2.80 -0.14 -0.58
CA LEU A 145 2.60 -1.58 -0.63
C LEU A 145 2.11 -2.01 -2.01
N ILE A 146 1.05 -1.34 -2.50
CA ILE A 146 0.41 -1.69 -3.77
C ILE A 146 -0.35 -0.52 -4.38
N LEU A 147 -0.41 -0.50 -5.71
CA LEU A 147 -1.16 0.47 -6.49
C LEU A 147 -2.29 -0.21 -7.26
N GLU A 148 -3.54 0.08 -6.89
CA GLU A 148 -4.71 -0.33 -7.68
C GLU A 148 -4.94 0.70 -8.79
N ALA A 149 -4.60 0.34 -10.02
CA ALA A 149 -4.69 1.20 -11.17
C ALA A 149 -6.14 1.33 -11.64
N ALA A 150 -6.67 2.56 -11.56
CA ALA A 150 -7.92 2.92 -12.21
C ALA A 150 -7.69 3.26 -13.69
N GLN A 151 -6.51 3.81 -14.01
CA GLN A 151 -6.13 4.15 -15.38
C GLN A 151 -4.61 4.03 -15.58
N ILE A 152 -4.19 3.55 -16.75
CA ILE A 152 -2.79 3.60 -17.19
C ILE A 152 -2.75 4.25 -18.58
N VAL A 153 -1.94 5.29 -18.72
CA VAL A 153 -1.77 6.02 -19.99
C VAL A 153 -0.30 6.16 -20.32
N ILE A 154 0.05 6.26 -21.61
CA ILE A 154 1.43 6.58 -22.02
C ILE A 154 1.79 7.98 -21.52
N ALA A 155 2.95 8.11 -20.89
CA ALA A 155 3.46 9.38 -20.37
C ALA A 155 3.75 10.37 -21.50
N LYS A 156 3.44 11.64 -21.30
CA LYS A 156 3.61 12.73 -22.28
C LYS A 156 4.27 13.95 -21.62
N GLY A 157 4.98 14.75 -22.43
CA GLY A 157 5.60 16.00 -21.98
C GLY A 157 6.46 15.77 -20.73
N ASN A 158 6.19 16.55 -19.68
CA ASN A 158 6.91 16.49 -18.41
C ASN A 158 6.28 15.54 -17.37
N ASP A 159 5.39 14.62 -17.77
CA ASP A 159 4.74 13.68 -16.84
C ASP A 159 5.75 12.90 -15.97
N ILE A 160 6.90 12.54 -16.54
CA ILE A 160 7.95 11.80 -15.84
C ILE A 160 8.56 12.64 -14.71
N GLU A 161 8.79 13.93 -14.95
CA GLU A 161 9.35 14.85 -13.96
C GLU A 161 8.34 15.17 -12.85
N ILE A 162 7.05 15.31 -13.21
CA ILE A 162 6.00 15.69 -12.26
C ILE A 162 5.60 14.50 -11.37
N TRP A 163 5.47 13.31 -11.97
CA TRP A 163 4.90 12.13 -11.30
C TRP A 163 5.92 11.02 -11.05
N GLY A 164 7.21 11.25 -11.29
CA GLY A 164 8.27 10.24 -11.13
C GLY A 164 8.54 9.82 -9.68
N ARG A 165 8.05 10.60 -8.69
CA ARG A 165 8.21 10.35 -7.26
C ARG A 165 7.24 9.29 -6.74
N ILE A 166 7.72 8.47 -5.81
CA ILE A 166 6.87 7.54 -5.08
C ILE A 166 5.98 8.35 -4.11
N PRO A 167 4.65 8.12 -4.12
CA PRO A 167 3.76 8.76 -3.16
C PRO A 167 4.03 8.26 -1.74
N THR A 168 3.80 9.13 -0.76
CA THR A 168 3.80 8.79 0.66
C THR A 168 2.39 8.95 1.24
N PRO A 169 2.07 8.24 2.34
CA PRO A 169 0.77 8.39 2.97
C PRO A 169 0.61 9.77 3.59
N LEU A 170 -0.63 10.28 3.56
CA LEU A 170 -0.99 11.50 4.26
C LEU A 170 -1.28 11.17 5.73
N HIS A 171 -0.37 11.55 6.62
CA HIS A 171 -0.55 11.35 8.07
C HIS A 171 -1.56 12.31 8.71
N ARG A 172 -1.87 13.43 8.04
CA ARG A 172 -2.92 14.38 8.42
C ARG A 172 -3.64 14.91 7.17
N PRO A 173 -4.89 15.39 7.29
CA PRO A 173 -5.57 16.11 6.23
C PRO A 173 -4.71 17.27 5.74
N PHE A 174 -4.82 17.55 4.44
CA PHE A 174 -4.18 18.70 3.81
C PHE A 174 -4.46 19.98 4.61
N ASP A 175 -3.40 20.70 4.96
CA ASP A 175 -3.46 21.96 5.69
C ASP A 175 -2.85 23.06 4.80
N MET A 176 -3.56 24.16 4.60
CA MET A 176 -3.07 25.30 3.82
C MET A 176 -1.76 25.86 4.38
N SER A 177 -1.49 25.67 5.67
CA SER A 177 -0.24 26.09 6.32
C SER A 177 0.99 25.25 5.94
N ASP A 178 0.82 24.09 5.29
CA ASP A 178 1.94 23.29 4.75
C ASP A 178 2.59 23.94 3.52
N PHE A 179 1.90 24.90 2.90
CA PHE A 179 2.48 25.77 1.89
C PHE A 179 3.14 26.94 2.60
N LYS A 180 4.48 26.94 2.68
CA LYS A 180 5.21 28.20 2.76
C LYS A 180 5.00 28.92 1.42
N GLU A 181 3.92 29.70 1.34
CA GLU A 181 3.66 30.60 0.22
C GLU A 181 4.74 31.68 0.16
N GLU A 182 5.45 31.78 -0.95
CA GLU A 182 5.68 33.11 -1.51
C GLU A 182 4.29 33.69 -1.82
N ARG A 183 3.92 34.81 -1.20
CA ARG A 183 2.57 35.38 -1.32
C ARG A 183 2.53 36.46 -2.41
N GLY A 184 1.38 36.57 -3.07
CA GLY A 184 1.07 37.66 -4.00
C GLY A 184 1.19 37.28 -5.49
N LEU A 185 1.08 38.27 -6.38
CA LEU A 185 1.24 38.06 -7.84
C LEU A 185 2.62 37.49 -8.20
N SER A 186 3.59 37.63 -7.31
CA SER A 186 4.95 37.10 -7.40
C SER A 186 5.01 35.58 -7.53
N ALA A 187 4.08 34.86 -6.91
CA ALA A 187 3.98 33.40 -7.05
C ALA A 187 3.44 32.94 -8.41
N ILE A 188 2.85 33.85 -9.19
CA ILE A 188 2.19 33.55 -10.46
C ILE A 188 3.03 34.02 -11.65
N ILE A 189 3.76 35.13 -11.51
CA ILE A 189 4.42 35.83 -12.64
C ILE A 189 5.95 35.95 -12.45
N GLY A 190 6.49 35.50 -11.31
CA GLY A 190 7.87 35.80 -10.90
C GLY A 190 7.96 37.20 -10.26
N LYS A 191 9.16 37.78 -10.15
CA LYS A 191 9.36 39.11 -9.51
C LYS A 191 8.47 40.16 -10.20
N TRP A 192 7.54 40.78 -9.45
CA TRP A 192 6.62 41.78 -9.98
C TRP A 192 7.40 43.09 -10.22
N PRO A 193 7.18 43.83 -11.33
CA PRO A 193 7.87 45.12 -11.54
C PRO A 193 7.52 46.10 -10.42
N GLY A 194 8.53 46.58 -9.70
CA GLY A 194 8.36 47.46 -8.52
C GLY A 194 8.53 46.79 -7.16
N ASP A 195 8.80 45.49 -7.07
CA ASP A 195 9.25 44.80 -5.85
C ASP A 195 10.80 44.80 -5.70
N GLU A 196 11.48 45.62 -6.50
CA GLU A 196 12.92 45.83 -6.43
C GLU A 196 13.25 46.78 -5.28
N THR A 197 14.34 46.54 -4.56
CA THR A 197 14.80 47.52 -3.56
C THR A 197 15.26 48.79 -4.28
N ASP A 198 15.20 49.94 -3.61
CA ASP A 198 15.69 51.20 -4.17
C ASP A 198 17.14 51.08 -4.69
N GLU A 199 17.95 50.21 -4.08
CA GLU A 199 19.32 49.88 -4.52
C GLU A 199 19.37 49.09 -5.83
N GLU A 200 18.48 48.10 -6.01
CA GLU A 200 18.36 47.33 -7.25
C GLU A 200 17.88 48.22 -8.41
N VAL A 201 16.94 49.13 -8.13
CA VAL A 201 16.44 50.11 -9.10
C VAL A 201 17.53 51.10 -9.50
N LEU A 202 18.32 51.60 -8.54
CA LEU A 202 19.45 52.50 -8.83
C LEU A 202 20.51 51.80 -9.70
N SER A 203 20.86 50.56 -9.38
CA SER A 203 21.83 49.77 -10.14
C SER A 203 21.40 49.59 -11.60
N ALA A 204 20.13 49.28 -11.83
CA ALA A 204 19.59 49.10 -13.19
C ALA A 204 19.54 50.42 -13.99
N LEU A 205 19.34 51.56 -13.31
CA LEU A 205 19.36 52.88 -13.93
C LEU A 205 20.78 53.34 -14.31
N GLU A 206 21.78 53.03 -13.49
CA GLU A 206 23.19 53.29 -13.82
C GLU A 206 23.67 52.45 -15.02
N GLU A 207 23.19 51.22 -15.16
CA GLU A 207 23.52 50.37 -16.33
C GLU A 207 22.92 50.88 -17.65
N LEU A 208 21.88 51.72 -17.59
CA LEU A 208 21.17 52.28 -18.74
C LEU A 208 21.59 53.72 -19.09
N SER A 209 22.46 54.36 -18.29
CA SER A 209 23.01 55.71 -18.54
C SER A 209 24.37 55.67 -19.22
#